data_AF-A0A1X0VBY9-F1
#
_entry.id   AF-A0A1X0VBY9-F1
#
_cell.length_a   1.000
_cell.length_b   1.000
_cell.length_c   1.000
_cell.angle_alpha   90.00
_cell.angle_beta   90.00
_cell.angle_gamma   90.00
#
_symmetry.space_group_name_H-M   'P 1'
#
loop_
_entity.id
_entity.type
_entity.pdbx_description
1 polymer ?
#
loop_
_entity_poly.entity_id
_entity_poly.type
_entity_poly.pdbx_seq_one_letter_code
_entity_poly.pdbx_strand_id
1 'polypeptide(L)'
;MSYTVVFMGTPKFAVPILEALLADNQYEVKGVVTQPDRPKGRRHELAPSPVKEAAMAHGVRVLQPEKISGSPEMQQVIDWQPDFIVTAAFGQFLPEQLLSAARIAAVNTHASLLPKYRGGAPVHYAIMNGDQETGVSIMYMVKKMDAGDVIDVVKVPITANDNVGTMFEKLSLAGRDLLMATLPKIATGDIQPVVQDEADVTFAPNIPHDLQNLHFENETAQQLDWHIRGLYPTHPAYIQVGGQRVKLIDVTPQPDTTTQAPGTIVTKTKKSLSIAAANGTVITINQLQPAGKSKMAVSDYLNGAGKNLEVGQQWVTKHE
;
A
#
# COMPACT_ATOMS: atom_id res chain seq x y z
N MET A 1 3.87 -24.94 26.08
CA MET A 1 5.13 -24.30 25.62
C MET A 1 4.72 -23.18 24.69
N SER A 2 5.38 -22.03 24.76
CA SER A 2 5.21 -20.94 23.79
C SER A 2 6.09 -21.18 22.56
N TYR A 3 5.64 -20.71 21.39
CA TYR A 3 6.42 -20.67 20.16
C TYR A 3 7.25 -19.39 20.11
N THR A 4 8.52 -19.50 19.77
CA THR A 4 9.42 -18.35 19.67
C THR A 4 9.33 -17.70 18.30
N VAL A 5 9.20 -16.38 18.25
CA VAL A 5 8.96 -15.62 17.01
C VAL A 5 10.00 -14.52 16.84
N VAL A 6 10.48 -14.36 15.61
CA VAL A 6 11.12 -13.12 15.16
C VAL A 6 10.20 -12.44 14.17
N PHE A 7 9.81 -11.21 14.49
CA PHE A 7 8.93 -10.42 13.65
C PHE A 7 9.74 -9.44 12.79
N MET A 8 9.46 -9.34 11.50
CA MET A 8 10.12 -8.39 10.60
C MET A 8 9.10 -7.52 9.88
N GLY A 9 9.12 -6.22 10.14
CA GLY A 9 8.14 -5.29 9.57
C GLY A 9 8.52 -3.83 9.81
N THR A 10 7.89 -2.92 9.06
CA THR A 10 8.25 -1.49 9.11
C THR A 10 7.06 -0.54 9.21
N PRO A 11 6.10 -0.54 8.27
CA PRO A 11 5.05 0.47 8.25
C PRO A 11 3.94 0.17 9.28
N LYS A 12 3.02 1.13 9.44
CA LYS A 12 1.82 1.01 10.31
C LYS A 12 1.00 -0.26 10.02
N PHE A 13 1.01 -0.76 8.78
CA PHE A 13 0.38 -2.02 8.38
C PHE A 13 0.80 -3.23 9.24
N ALA A 14 2.06 -3.26 9.67
CA ALA A 14 2.64 -4.37 10.39
C ALA A 14 2.37 -4.31 11.91
N VAL A 15 1.96 -3.15 12.43
CA VAL A 15 1.82 -2.92 13.87
C VAL A 15 0.74 -3.80 14.51
N PRO A 16 -0.50 -3.88 13.98
CA PRO A 16 -1.52 -4.75 14.58
C PRO A 16 -1.14 -6.24 14.61
N ILE A 17 -0.31 -6.68 13.65
CA ILE A 17 0.18 -8.06 13.58
C ILE A 17 1.20 -8.30 14.70
N LEU A 18 2.16 -7.39 14.88
CA LEU A 18 3.13 -7.45 15.98
C LEU A 18 2.42 -7.41 17.34
N GLU A 19 1.49 -6.49 17.54
CA GLU A 19 0.77 -6.34 18.81
C GLU A 19 -0.04 -7.59 19.15
N ALA A 20 -0.64 -8.26 18.16
CA ALA A 20 -1.35 -9.51 18.40
C ALA A 20 -0.41 -10.65 18.82
N LEU A 21 0.76 -10.76 18.21
CA LEU A 21 1.79 -11.73 18.61
C LEU A 21 2.30 -11.46 20.04
N LEU A 22 2.44 -10.18 20.42
CA LEU A 22 2.88 -9.79 21.76
C LEU A 22 1.82 -10.01 22.83
N ALA A 23 0.53 -9.93 22.48
CA ALA A 23 -0.58 -10.08 23.40
C ALA A 23 -0.98 -11.54 23.66
N ASP A 24 -0.58 -12.48 22.80
CA ASP A 24 -0.92 -13.90 22.92
C ASP A 24 0.22 -14.70 23.58
N ASN A 25 -0.06 -15.25 24.77
CA ASN A 25 0.88 -16.03 25.57
C ASN A 25 1.38 -17.33 24.89
N GLN A 26 0.78 -17.73 23.77
CA GLN A 26 1.30 -18.82 22.95
C GLN A 26 2.57 -18.43 22.20
N TYR A 27 2.90 -17.15 22.09
CA TYR A 27 4.06 -16.66 21.34
C TYR A 27 5.02 -15.87 22.24
N GLU A 28 6.31 -16.07 22.01
CA GLU A 28 7.39 -15.31 22.63
C GLU A 28 8.15 -14.57 21.52
N VAL A 29 7.94 -13.26 21.39
CA VAL A 29 8.64 -12.45 20.40
C VAL A 29 10.06 -12.14 20.89
N LYS A 30 11.05 -12.88 20.38
CA LYS A 30 12.48 -12.73 20.75
C LYS A 30 13.09 -11.42 20.27
N GLY A 31 12.56 -10.88 19.18
CA GLY A 31 13.02 -9.61 18.63
C GLY A 31 12.25 -9.18 17.40
N VAL A 32 12.36 -7.89 17.12
CA VAL A 32 11.75 -7.22 15.98
C VAL A 32 12.84 -6.69 15.06
N VAL A 33 12.77 -7.00 13.77
CA VAL A 33 13.65 -6.43 12.74
C VAL A 33 12.86 -5.41 11.93
N THR A 34 13.37 -4.19 11.83
CA THR A 34 12.70 -3.10 11.10
C THR A 34 13.71 -2.25 10.35
N GLN A 35 13.25 -1.43 9.41
CA GLN A 35 14.16 -0.53 8.69
C GLN A 35 14.80 0.49 9.64
N PRO A 36 16.02 0.98 9.33
CA PRO A 36 16.64 2.09 10.04
C PRO A 36 15.74 3.33 10.10
N ASP A 37 15.90 4.13 11.15
CA ASP A 37 15.20 5.40 11.27
C ASP A 37 15.56 6.28 10.08
N ARG A 38 14.55 6.85 9.42
CA ARG A 38 14.74 7.74 8.26
C ARG A 38 14.23 9.14 8.59
N PRO A 39 14.83 10.20 8.00
CA PRO A 39 14.32 11.56 8.14
C PRO A 39 12.86 11.65 7.68
N LYS A 40 12.01 12.28 8.49
CA LYS A 40 10.58 12.44 8.18
C LYS A 40 10.19 13.91 8.15
N GLY A 41 9.32 14.25 7.19
CA GLY A 41 8.76 15.60 7.05
C GLY A 41 9.78 16.66 6.60
N ARG A 42 9.34 17.92 6.51
CA ARG A 42 10.16 19.02 5.97
C ARG A 42 11.37 19.39 6.84
N ARG A 43 11.34 19.04 8.13
CA ARG A 43 12.42 19.31 9.08
C ARG A 43 13.49 18.21 9.13
N HIS A 44 13.30 17.11 8.41
CA HIS A 44 14.24 15.99 8.33
C HIS A 44 14.65 15.41 9.69
N GLU A 45 13.75 15.46 10.68
CA GLU A 45 13.96 14.83 11.98
C GLU A 45 13.92 13.31 11.80
N LEU A 46 14.90 12.60 12.39
CA LEU A 46 14.90 11.13 12.40
C LEU A 46 13.68 10.66 13.17
N ALA A 47 12.82 9.90 12.51
CA ALA A 47 11.65 9.31 13.13
C ALA A 47 11.78 7.77 13.13
N PRO A 48 11.49 7.12 14.25
CA PRO A 48 11.41 5.66 14.28
C PRO A 48 10.29 5.15 13.38
N SER A 49 10.42 3.91 12.91
CA SER A 49 9.33 3.25 12.21
C SER A 49 8.16 2.97 13.17
N PRO A 50 6.90 2.91 12.69
CA PRO A 50 5.76 2.52 13.52
C PRO A 50 5.97 1.18 14.25
N VAL A 51 6.61 0.21 13.59
CA VAL A 51 6.94 -1.08 14.20
C VAL A 51 7.99 -0.94 15.31
N LYS A 52 9.00 -0.09 15.14
CA LYS A 52 9.98 0.21 16.20
C LYS A 52 9.31 0.81 17.43
N GLU A 53 8.44 1.80 17.24
CA GLU A 53 7.69 2.43 18.33
C GLU A 53 6.88 1.40 19.12
N ALA A 54 6.13 0.55 18.41
CA ALA A 54 5.33 -0.51 19.02
C ALA A 54 6.18 -1.55 19.78
N ALA A 55 7.30 -1.98 19.19
CA ALA A 55 8.21 -2.93 19.83
C ALA A 55 8.85 -2.37 21.10
N MET A 56 9.32 -1.13 21.06
CA MET A 56 9.92 -0.44 22.21
C MET A 56 8.91 -0.22 23.34
N ALA A 57 7.66 0.10 23.01
CA ALA A 57 6.59 0.26 24.00
C ALA A 57 6.31 -1.03 24.80
N HIS A 58 6.59 -2.20 24.21
CA HIS A 58 6.47 -3.51 24.85
C HIS A 58 7.81 -4.05 25.39
N GLY A 59 8.89 -3.26 25.35
CA GLY A 59 10.21 -3.69 25.84
C GLY A 59 10.90 -4.76 24.99
N VAL A 60 10.46 -4.93 23.73
CA VAL A 60 10.99 -5.95 22.82
C VAL A 60 12.28 -5.44 22.16
N ARG A 61 13.27 -6.33 22.01
CA ARG A 61 14.53 -6.01 21.34
C ARG A 61 14.29 -5.65 19.88
N VAL A 62 14.85 -4.52 19.43
CA VAL A 62 14.77 -4.05 18.03
C VAL A 62 16.13 -4.16 17.34
N LEU A 63 16.14 -4.67 16.10
CA LEU A 63 17.28 -4.76 15.20
C LEU A 63 16.99 -3.90 13.95
N GLN A 64 17.95 -3.09 13.51
CA GLN A 64 17.78 -2.14 12.39
C GLN A 64 18.93 -2.20 11.37
N PRO A 65 19.17 -3.35 10.72
CA PRO A 65 20.23 -3.44 9.71
C PRO A 65 19.88 -2.58 8.49
N GLU A 66 20.85 -1.81 7.99
CA GLU A 66 20.72 -1.14 6.67
C GLU A 66 20.49 -2.17 5.55
N LYS A 67 21.12 -3.34 5.67
CA LYS A 67 20.90 -4.51 4.82
C LYS A 67 20.98 -5.77 5.67
N ILE A 68 19.91 -6.54 5.75
CA ILE A 68 19.85 -7.76 6.56
C ILE A 68 20.85 -8.81 6.07
N SER A 69 20.99 -8.96 4.75
CA SER A 69 21.90 -9.95 4.16
C SER A 69 23.36 -9.66 4.52
N GLY A 70 23.98 -10.61 5.23
CA GLY A 70 25.37 -10.52 5.67
C GLY A 70 25.60 -9.64 6.90
N SER A 71 24.53 -9.16 7.55
CA SER A 71 24.63 -8.33 8.74
C SER A 71 24.85 -9.14 10.03
N PRO A 72 25.46 -8.54 11.06
CA PRO A 72 25.50 -9.13 12.41
C PRO A 72 24.09 -9.43 12.96
N GLU A 73 23.10 -8.61 12.64
CA GLU A 73 21.70 -8.80 13.03
C GLU A 73 21.09 -10.07 12.41
N MET A 74 21.42 -10.38 11.16
CA MET A 74 21.03 -11.65 10.54
C MET A 74 21.63 -12.84 11.28
N GLN A 75 22.92 -12.79 11.64
CA GLN A 75 23.55 -13.87 12.41
C GLN A 75 22.87 -14.03 13.77
N GLN A 76 22.55 -12.92 14.43
CA GLN A 76 21.85 -12.94 15.70
C GLN A 76 20.46 -13.60 15.62
N VAL A 77 19.70 -13.34 14.54
CA VAL A 77 18.41 -14.00 14.30
C VAL A 77 18.59 -15.50 14.04
N ILE A 78 19.63 -15.89 13.30
CA ILE A 78 19.97 -17.30 13.06
C ILE A 78 20.29 -18.02 14.37
N ASP A 79 21.11 -17.40 15.22
CA ASP A 79 21.54 -17.96 16.50
C ASP A 79 20.37 -18.14 17.48
N TRP A 80 19.30 -17.35 17.33
CA TRP A 80 18.09 -17.51 18.13
C TRP A 80 17.26 -18.74 17.79
N GLN A 81 17.44 -19.33 16.60
CA GLN A 81 16.66 -20.47 16.09
C GLN A 81 15.16 -20.35 16.42
N PRO A 82 14.47 -19.28 15.97
CA PRO A 82 13.07 -19.08 16.31
C PRO A 82 12.21 -20.20 15.71
N ASP A 83 11.04 -20.47 16.30
CA ASP A 83 10.06 -21.36 15.69
C ASP A 83 9.48 -20.74 14.43
N PHE A 84 9.16 -19.44 14.50
CA PHE A 84 8.63 -18.68 13.38
C PHE A 84 9.47 -17.45 13.05
N ILE A 85 9.64 -17.22 11.75
CA ILE A 85 9.94 -15.89 11.22
C ILE A 85 8.66 -15.38 10.58
N VAL A 86 8.14 -14.25 11.08
CA VAL A 86 6.93 -13.63 10.53
C VAL A 86 7.30 -12.31 9.89
N THR A 87 6.94 -12.12 8.63
CA THR A 87 7.15 -10.86 7.93
C THR A 87 5.84 -10.17 7.56
N ALA A 88 5.83 -8.85 7.69
CA ALA A 88 4.77 -7.99 7.19
C ALA A 88 5.40 -6.67 6.72
N ALA A 89 5.48 -6.47 5.41
CA ALA A 89 6.02 -5.24 4.80
C ALA A 89 7.38 -4.79 5.36
N PHE A 90 8.36 -5.72 5.44
CA PHE A 90 9.70 -5.42 5.94
C PHE A 90 10.52 -4.56 4.96
N GLY A 91 10.37 -4.81 3.65
CA GLY A 91 11.00 -4.02 2.59
C GLY A 91 12.45 -4.39 2.28
N GLN A 92 12.95 -5.52 2.77
CA GLN A 92 14.23 -6.10 2.33
C GLN A 92 14.06 -7.55 1.93
N PHE A 93 14.91 -7.99 1.01
CA PHE A 93 15.01 -9.38 0.62
C PHE A 93 15.64 -10.23 1.72
N LEU A 94 15.04 -11.37 2.06
CA LEU A 94 15.56 -12.28 3.07
C LEU A 94 16.37 -13.42 2.41
N PRO A 95 17.66 -13.59 2.77
CA PRO A 95 18.46 -14.72 2.30
C PRO A 95 17.90 -16.06 2.76
N GLU A 96 18.10 -17.10 1.95
CA GLU A 96 17.67 -18.47 2.26
C GLU A 96 18.20 -18.97 3.61
N GLN A 97 19.47 -18.70 3.92
CA GLN A 97 20.07 -19.05 5.22
C GLN A 97 19.29 -18.48 6.42
N LEU A 98 18.72 -17.28 6.29
CA LEU A 98 17.90 -16.68 7.34
C LEU A 98 16.53 -17.34 7.42
N LEU A 99 15.90 -17.62 6.26
CA LEU A 99 14.61 -18.31 6.21
C LEU A 99 14.70 -19.71 6.82
N SER A 100 15.77 -20.45 6.52
CA SER A 100 16.04 -21.79 7.05
C SER A 100 16.36 -21.82 8.54
N ALA A 101 16.56 -20.68 9.20
CA ALA A 101 16.75 -20.62 10.64
C ALA A 101 15.44 -20.76 11.43
N ALA A 102 14.29 -20.56 10.79
CA ALA A 102 12.99 -20.85 11.39
C ALA A 102 12.82 -22.37 11.55
N ARG A 103 12.59 -22.85 12.78
CA ARG A 103 12.44 -24.28 13.08
C ARG A 103 11.14 -24.87 12.55
N ILE A 104 10.08 -24.06 12.50
CA ILE A 104 8.76 -24.45 12.00
C ILE A 104 8.52 -23.81 10.63
N ALA A 105 8.48 -22.48 10.55
CA ALA A 105 8.19 -21.80 9.30
C ALA A 105 8.64 -20.33 9.26
N ALA A 106 9.09 -19.90 8.07
CA ALA A 106 9.16 -18.49 7.72
C ALA A 106 7.96 -18.13 6.84
N VAL A 107 7.12 -17.19 7.29
CA VAL A 107 5.87 -16.80 6.62
C VAL A 107 5.77 -15.31 6.39
N ASN A 108 5.13 -14.92 5.29
CA ASN A 108 4.81 -13.53 4.98
C ASN A 108 3.30 -13.29 5.00
N THR A 109 2.90 -12.15 5.56
CA THR A 109 1.54 -11.60 5.46
C THR A 109 1.50 -10.65 4.27
N HIS A 110 1.08 -11.15 3.11
CA HIS A 110 1.10 -10.43 1.84
C HIS A 110 -0.25 -9.79 1.54
N ALA A 111 -0.29 -8.49 1.24
CA ALA A 111 -1.53 -7.72 1.07
C ALA A 111 -2.14 -7.81 -0.35
N SER A 112 -2.25 -9.04 -0.87
CA SER A 112 -3.02 -9.35 -2.07
C SER A 112 -3.65 -10.75 -1.99
N LEU A 113 -4.48 -11.07 -2.98
CA LEU A 113 -4.91 -12.42 -3.28
C LEU A 113 -3.90 -13.07 -4.23
N LEU A 114 -2.86 -13.70 -3.68
CA LEU A 114 -1.84 -14.40 -4.50
C LEU A 114 -2.50 -15.49 -5.38
N PRO A 115 -2.00 -15.71 -6.61
CA PRO A 115 -0.74 -15.21 -7.19
C PRO A 115 -0.77 -13.80 -7.77
N LYS A 116 -1.90 -13.07 -7.72
CA LYS A 116 -1.96 -11.69 -8.21
C LYS A 116 -1.12 -10.76 -7.32
N TYR A 117 -0.48 -9.78 -7.96
CA TYR A 117 0.23 -8.68 -7.32
C TYR A 117 1.40 -9.09 -6.42
N ARG A 118 2.28 -9.96 -6.91
CA ARG A 118 3.59 -10.18 -6.28
C ARG A 118 4.40 -8.88 -6.32
N GLY A 119 4.98 -8.45 -5.20
CA GLY A 119 5.81 -7.24 -5.12
C GLY A 119 5.46 -6.26 -4.01
N GLY A 120 5.97 -5.03 -4.15
CA GLY A 120 5.99 -4.03 -3.08
C GLY A 120 4.75 -3.15 -2.93
N ALA A 121 3.88 -3.06 -3.95
CA ALA A 121 2.70 -2.17 -3.91
C ALA A 121 1.36 -2.85 -4.27
N PRO A 122 1.06 -4.07 -3.79
CA PRO A 122 -0.11 -4.82 -4.23
C PRO A 122 -1.44 -4.08 -4.08
N VAL A 123 -1.62 -3.38 -2.95
CA VAL A 123 -2.86 -2.63 -2.66
C VAL A 123 -3.09 -1.51 -3.66
N HIS A 124 -2.02 -0.80 -4.06
CA HIS A 124 -2.09 0.26 -5.05
C HIS A 124 -2.59 -0.28 -6.39
N TYR A 125 -1.94 -1.33 -6.90
CA TYR A 125 -2.29 -1.91 -8.19
C TYR A 125 -3.68 -2.53 -8.21
N ALA A 126 -4.12 -3.20 -7.14
CA ALA A 126 -5.49 -3.73 -7.05
C ALA A 126 -6.54 -2.61 -7.24
N ILE A 127 -6.34 -1.47 -6.57
CA ILE A 127 -7.26 -0.33 -6.71
C ILE A 127 -7.16 0.31 -8.10
N MET A 128 -5.94 0.57 -8.61
CA MET A 128 -5.74 1.21 -9.91
C MET A 128 -6.29 0.36 -11.08
N ASN A 129 -6.27 -0.96 -10.95
CA ASN A 129 -6.82 -1.89 -11.94
C ASN A 129 -8.34 -2.06 -11.84
N GLY A 130 -8.99 -1.45 -10.85
CA GLY A 130 -10.44 -1.51 -10.68
C GLY A 130 -10.95 -2.83 -10.10
N ASP A 131 -10.10 -3.56 -9.37
CA ASP A 131 -10.53 -4.79 -8.71
C ASP A 131 -11.63 -4.49 -7.67
N GLN A 132 -12.64 -5.37 -7.61
CA GLN A 132 -13.75 -5.26 -6.66
C GLN A 132 -13.39 -5.79 -5.27
N GLU A 133 -12.35 -6.62 -5.20
CA GLU A 133 -11.83 -7.18 -3.96
C GLU A 133 -10.33 -7.37 -4.07
N THR A 134 -9.68 -7.28 -2.92
CA THR A 134 -8.30 -7.74 -2.70
C THR A 134 -8.30 -8.60 -1.44
N GLY A 135 -7.18 -8.75 -0.77
CA GLY A 135 -7.14 -9.56 0.44
C GLY A 135 -5.75 -9.68 1.01
N VAL A 136 -5.61 -10.65 1.91
CA VAL A 136 -4.33 -11.03 2.49
C VAL A 136 -4.11 -12.51 2.26
N SER A 137 -2.90 -12.87 1.85
CA SER A 137 -2.41 -14.23 1.80
C SER A 137 -1.32 -14.43 2.85
N ILE A 138 -1.44 -15.49 3.66
CA ILE A 138 -0.32 -16.02 4.43
C ILE A 138 0.37 -17.04 3.54
N MET A 139 1.66 -16.85 3.26
CA MET A 139 2.43 -17.76 2.42
C MET A 139 3.75 -18.12 3.06
N TYR A 140 4.31 -19.25 2.64
CA TYR A 140 5.72 -19.53 2.91
C TYR A 140 6.63 -18.55 2.20
N MET A 141 7.73 -18.21 2.85
CA MET A 141 8.78 -17.42 2.23
C MET A 141 9.75 -18.33 1.49
N VAL A 142 10.01 -18.00 0.23
CA VAL A 142 11.04 -18.64 -0.61
C VAL A 142 11.94 -17.56 -1.20
N LYS A 143 13.06 -17.97 -1.80
CA LYS A 143 14.01 -17.05 -2.44
C LYS A 143 13.39 -16.22 -3.57
N LYS A 144 12.37 -16.73 -4.27
CA LYS A 144 11.67 -15.97 -5.31
C LYS A 144 10.60 -15.09 -4.64
N MET A 145 10.59 -13.79 -4.97
CA MET A 145 9.70 -12.79 -4.39
C MET A 145 8.24 -13.22 -4.47
N ASP A 146 7.59 -13.29 -3.31
CA ASP A 146 6.17 -13.61 -3.13
C ASP A 146 5.67 -14.85 -3.88
N ALA A 147 6.54 -15.84 -4.08
CA ALA A 147 6.26 -17.02 -4.90
C ALA A 147 6.16 -18.33 -4.10
N GLY A 148 6.20 -18.28 -2.78
CA GLY A 148 6.03 -19.47 -1.94
C GLY A 148 4.57 -19.90 -1.86
N ASP A 149 4.35 -21.15 -1.46
CA ASP A 149 3.00 -21.71 -1.42
C ASP A 149 2.10 -20.92 -0.46
N VAL A 150 0.86 -20.70 -0.88
CA VAL A 150 -0.14 -19.95 -0.13
C VAL A 150 -0.81 -20.89 0.86
N ILE A 151 -0.78 -20.54 2.15
CA ILE A 151 -1.27 -21.35 3.26
C ILE A 151 -2.73 -21.04 3.56
N ASP A 152 -3.07 -19.76 3.67
CA ASP A 152 -4.40 -19.28 4.02
C ASP A 152 -4.64 -17.92 3.36
N VAL A 153 -5.90 -17.61 3.04
CA VAL A 153 -6.31 -16.36 2.36
C VAL A 153 -7.58 -15.80 2.96
N VAL A 154 -7.66 -14.48 3.06
CA VAL A 154 -8.90 -13.75 3.37
C VAL A 154 -9.17 -12.69 2.31
N LYS A 155 -10.41 -12.59 1.85
CA LYS A 155 -10.87 -11.59 0.89
C LYS A 155 -11.42 -10.36 1.60
N VAL A 156 -11.14 -9.18 1.05
CA VAL A 156 -11.61 -7.89 1.54
C VAL A 156 -12.14 -7.06 0.37
N PRO A 157 -13.42 -6.66 0.38
CA PRO A 157 -13.99 -5.83 -0.68
C PRO A 157 -13.31 -4.46 -0.79
N ILE A 158 -13.14 -3.97 -2.02
CA ILE A 158 -12.72 -2.61 -2.33
C ILE A 158 -13.97 -1.83 -2.72
N THR A 159 -14.40 -0.89 -1.88
CA THR A 159 -15.58 -0.07 -2.16
C THR A 159 -15.22 1.15 -3.00
N ALA A 160 -16.23 1.83 -3.57
CA ALA A 160 -16.02 3.08 -4.31
C ALA A 160 -15.38 4.21 -3.47
N ASN A 161 -15.49 4.13 -2.14
CA ASN A 161 -14.92 5.12 -1.22
C ASN A 161 -13.53 4.72 -0.68
N ASP A 162 -13.04 3.53 -1.04
CA ASP A 162 -11.75 3.05 -0.57
C ASP A 162 -10.59 3.65 -1.36
N ASN A 163 -9.57 4.07 -0.63
CA ASN A 163 -8.26 4.42 -1.17
C ASN A 163 -7.19 3.54 -0.53
N VAL A 164 -5.94 3.68 -0.95
CA VAL A 164 -4.84 2.90 -0.37
C VAL A 164 -4.77 3.07 1.14
N GLY A 165 -4.98 4.29 1.67
CA GLY A 165 -4.97 4.54 3.11
C GLY A 165 -6.00 3.69 3.87
N THR A 166 -7.26 3.71 3.44
CA THR A 166 -8.33 2.94 4.09
C THR A 166 -8.14 1.43 3.90
N MET A 167 -7.69 1.01 2.72
CA MET A 167 -7.42 -0.40 2.44
C MET A 167 -6.24 -0.94 3.26
N PHE A 168 -5.19 -0.14 3.47
CA PHE A 168 -4.08 -0.52 4.34
C PHE A 168 -4.54 -0.80 5.77
N GLU A 169 -5.47 -0.01 6.31
CA GLU A 169 -6.03 -0.24 7.66
C GLU A 169 -6.89 -1.51 7.69
N LYS A 170 -7.79 -1.69 6.72
CA LYS A 170 -8.63 -2.89 6.61
C LYS A 170 -7.80 -4.17 6.49
N LEU A 171 -6.83 -4.17 5.57
CA LEU A 171 -5.97 -5.31 5.29
C LEU A 171 -5.01 -5.62 6.42
N SER A 172 -4.56 -4.61 7.17
CA SER A 172 -3.71 -4.81 8.35
C SER A 172 -4.45 -5.60 9.43
N LEU A 173 -5.71 -5.27 9.70
CA LEU A 173 -6.55 -6.00 10.65
C LEU A 173 -6.91 -7.39 10.14
N ALA A 174 -7.31 -7.51 8.86
CA ALA A 174 -7.60 -8.80 8.26
C ALA A 174 -6.37 -9.73 8.25
N GLY A 175 -5.19 -9.19 7.97
CA GLY A 175 -3.93 -9.93 7.98
C GLY A 175 -3.50 -10.37 9.37
N ARG A 176 -3.72 -9.53 10.40
CA ARG A 176 -3.55 -9.93 11.81
C ARG A 176 -4.43 -11.11 12.14
N ASP A 177 -5.73 -11.01 11.87
CA ASP A 177 -6.71 -12.04 12.24
C ASP A 177 -6.42 -13.35 11.51
N LEU A 178 -6.09 -13.26 10.22
CA LEU A 178 -5.69 -14.41 9.41
C LEU A 178 -4.42 -15.07 9.95
N LEU A 179 -3.34 -14.31 10.16
CA LEU A 179 -2.08 -14.86 10.66
C LEU A 179 -2.25 -15.58 11.99
N MET A 180 -2.95 -14.96 12.95
CA MET A 180 -3.16 -15.54 14.28
C MET A 180 -3.99 -16.83 14.22
N ALA A 181 -4.92 -16.94 13.26
CA ALA A 181 -5.65 -18.18 13.01
C ALA A 181 -4.81 -19.23 12.26
N THR A 182 -3.82 -18.82 11.45
CA THR A 182 -3.00 -19.70 10.61
C THR A 182 -1.80 -20.30 11.36
N LEU A 183 -1.12 -19.54 12.21
CA LEU A 183 0.09 -20.00 12.91
C LEU A 183 -0.10 -21.31 13.72
N PRO A 184 -1.19 -21.52 14.47
CA PRO A 184 -1.43 -22.79 15.17
C PRO A 184 -1.59 -23.98 14.23
N LYS A 185 -2.22 -23.77 13.06
CA LYS A 185 -2.35 -24.80 12.03
C LYS A 185 -0.99 -25.18 11.46
N ILE A 186 -0.14 -24.19 11.17
CA ILE A 186 1.23 -24.45 10.71
C ILE A 186 2.01 -25.25 11.75
N ALA A 187 1.90 -24.88 13.04
CA ALA A 187 2.62 -25.56 14.11
C ALA A 187 2.21 -27.03 14.30
N THR A 188 0.96 -27.36 13.97
CA THR A 188 0.41 -28.72 14.09
C THR A 188 0.46 -29.52 12.78
N GLY A 189 0.82 -28.88 11.68
CA GLY A 189 0.81 -29.47 10.34
C GLY A 189 -0.58 -29.62 9.73
N ASP A 190 -1.63 -29.02 10.33
CA ASP A 190 -3.01 -29.04 9.82
C ASP A 190 -3.22 -27.96 8.74
N ILE A 191 -2.45 -28.06 7.66
CA ILE A 191 -2.46 -27.10 6.55
C ILE A 191 -2.40 -27.85 5.22
N GLN A 192 -2.92 -27.20 4.18
CA GLN A 192 -2.84 -27.66 2.80
C GLN A 192 -2.34 -26.50 1.92
N PRO A 193 -1.03 -26.21 1.94
CA PRO A 193 -0.46 -25.13 1.14
C PRO A 193 -0.71 -25.34 -0.35
N VAL A 194 -1.07 -24.26 -1.04
CA VAL A 194 -1.38 -24.26 -2.47
C VAL A 194 -0.21 -23.65 -3.23
N VAL A 195 0.37 -24.44 -4.14
CA VAL A 195 1.38 -23.95 -5.09
C VAL A 195 0.72 -22.91 -5.99
N GLN A 196 1.40 -21.76 -6.14
CA GLN A 196 0.90 -20.68 -6.97
C GLN A 196 1.01 -21.03 -8.47
N ASP A 197 -0.07 -20.87 -9.22
CA ASP A 197 -0.04 -21.00 -10.69
C ASP A 197 0.68 -19.80 -11.30
N GLU A 198 1.77 -20.05 -12.03
CA GLU A 198 2.57 -19.02 -12.69
C GLU A 198 1.82 -18.34 -13.84
N ALA A 199 0.77 -18.96 -14.41
CA ALA A 199 -0.06 -18.34 -15.44
C ALA A 199 -0.92 -17.19 -14.92
N ASP A 200 -1.26 -17.20 -13.62
CA ASP A 200 -2.11 -16.20 -12.98
C ASP A 200 -1.30 -15.09 -12.26
N VAL A 201 0.03 -15.14 -12.35
CA VAL A 201 0.92 -14.18 -11.69
C VAL A 201 0.82 -12.81 -12.35
N THR A 202 0.56 -11.80 -11.53
CA THR A 202 0.75 -10.39 -11.89
C THR A 202 1.72 -9.75 -10.92
N PHE A 203 2.42 -8.71 -11.36
CA PHE A 203 3.41 -8.00 -10.54
C PHE A 203 2.93 -6.63 -10.11
N ALA A 204 3.29 -6.24 -8.90
CA ALA A 204 3.02 -4.95 -8.29
C ALA A 204 4.34 -4.35 -7.77
N PRO A 205 5.20 -3.80 -8.64
CA PRO A 205 6.46 -3.17 -8.22
C PRO A 205 6.20 -1.95 -7.32
N ASN A 206 7.25 -1.39 -6.72
CA ASN A 206 7.11 -0.12 -6.00
C ASN A 206 6.61 0.98 -6.93
N ILE A 207 5.79 1.91 -6.42
CA ILE A 207 5.21 3.02 -7.20
C ILE A 207 6.32 3.98 -7.66
N PRO A 208 6.64 4.04 -8.96
CA PRO A 208 7.54 5.06 -9.49
C PRO A 208 6.88 6.44 -9.48
N HIS A 209 7.69 7.49 -9.53
CA HIS A 209 7.19 8.87 -9.43
C HIS A 209 6.30 9.25 -10.63
N ASP A 210 6.57 8.71 -11.81
CA ASP A 210 5.83 8.99 -13.06
C ASP A 210 4.39 8.47 -13.04
N LEU A 211 4.11 7.38 -12.32
CA LEU A 211 2.73 6.94 -12.08
C LEU A 211 1.89 7.99 -11.35
N GLN A 212 2.47 8.98 -10.68
CA GLN A 212 1.65 10.04 -10.07
C GLN A 212 1.05 11.01 -11.09
N ASN A 213 1.40 10.93 -12.38
CA ASN A 213 0.81 11.77 -13.42
C ASN A 213 -0.54 11.18 -13.86
N LEU A 214 -1.57 12.03 -13.95
CA LEU A 214 -2.87 11.65 -14.49
C LEU A 214 -2.94 11.94 -15.99
N HIS A 215 -3.34 10.95 -16.76
CA HIS A 215 -3.36 10.98 -18.23
C HIS A 215 -4.81 11.03 -18.74
N PHE A 216 -5.43 12.21 -18.65
CA PHE A 216 -6.82 12.43 -19.07
C PHE A 216 -7.10 12.00 -20.52
N GLU A 217 -6.10 12.00 -21.41
CA GLU A 217 -6.26 11.55 -22.79
C GLU A 217 -6.47 10.04 -22.95
N ASN A 218 -5.93 9.25 -22.01
CA ASN A 218 -5.90 7.80 -22.08
C ASN A 218 -6.76 7.13 -21.01
N GLU A 219 -7.07 7.86 -19.93
CA GLU A 219 -7.82 7.36 -18.79
C GLU A 219 -9.24 7.94 -18.81
N THR A 220 -10.23 7.06 -18.74
CA THR A 220 -11.62 7.43 -18.51
C THR A 220 -11.81 8.02 -17.11
N ALA A 221 -12.91 8.71 -16.87
CA ALA A 221 -13.25 9.26 -15.56
C ALA A 221 -13.18 8.21 -14.44
N GLN A 222 -13.62 6.98 -14.73
CA GLN A 222 -13.56 5.88 -13.76
C GLN A 222 -12.13 5.39 -13.49
N GLN A 223 -11.29 5.33 -14.53
CA GLN A 223 -9.87 4.98 -14.38
C GLN A 223 -9.11 6.06 -13.62
N LEU A 224 -9.38 7.34 -13.88
CA LEU A 224 -8.80 8.46 -13.13
C LEU A 224 -9.17 8.40 -11.64
N ASP A 225 -10.42 8.07 -11.31
CA ASP A 225 -10.85 7.82 -9.93
C ASP A 225 -10.05 6.69 -9.28
N TRP A 226 -9.93 5.54 -9.95
CA TRP A 226 -9.13 4.40 -9.50
C TRP A 226 -7.66 4.77 -9.30
N HIS A 227 -7.10 5.54 -10.22
CA HIS A 227 -5.72 6.00 -10.18
C HIS A 227 -5.48 6.93 -8.98
N ILE A 228 -6.36 7.91 -8.77
CA ILE A 228 -6.28 8.84 -7.63
C ILE A 228 -6.38 8.08 -6.30
N ARG A 229 -7.38 7.21 -6.14
CA ARG A 229 -7.59 6.42 -4.91
C ARG A 229 -6.49 5.38 -4.70
N GLY A 230 -5.99 4.79 -5.79
CA GLY A 230 -4.92 3.80 -5.81
C GLY A 230 -3.54 4.35 -5.48
N LEU A 231 -3.41 5.67 -5.35
CA LEU A 231 -2.17 6.32 -4.93
C LEU A 231 -2.31 7.14 -3.63
N TYR A 232 -3.52 7.56 -3.27
CA TYR A 232 -3.76 8.36 -2.07
C TYR A 232 -3.79 7.50 -0.79
N PRO A 233 -3.12 7.91 0.32
CA PRO A 233 -2.49 9.21 0.55
C PRO A 233 -0.97 9.27 0.30
N THR A 234 -0.36 8.16 -0.10
CA THR A 234 1.10 8.00 -0.06
C THR A 234 1.84 8.58 -1.26
N HIS A 235 1.23 8.52 -2.45
CA HIS A 235 1.80 8.98 -3.71
C HIS A 235 0.79 9.88 -4.47
N PRO A 236 0.26 10.97 -3.89
CA PRO A 236 -0.92 11.64 -4.44
C PRO A 236 -0.76 12.03 -5.91
N ALA A 237 -1.71 11.55 -6.73
CA ALA A 237 -1.75 11.80 -8.16
C ALA A 237 -1.94 13.30 -8.46
N TYR A 238 -1.40 13.77 -9.58
CA TYR A 238 -1.43 15.17 -9.96
C TYR A 238 -1.57 15.38 -11.46
N ILE A 239 -2.02 16.59 -11.79
CA ILE A 239 -2.08 17.16 -13.13
C ILE A 239 -1.17 18.38 -13.22
N GLN A 240 -0.89 18.82 -14.45
CA GLN A 240 -0.28 20.12 -14.73
C GLN A 240 -1.36 21.16 -15.08
N VAL A 241 -1.28 22.32 -14.44
CA VAL A 241 -2.14 23.48 -14.70
C VAL A 241 -1.25 24.71 -14.74
N GLY A 242 -1.12 25.37 -15.89
CA GLY A 242 -0.30 26.58 -16.04
C GLY A 242 1.17 26.40 -15.62
N GLY A 243 1.76 25.23 -15.92
CA GLY A 243 3.13 24.88 -15.54
C GLY A 243 3.32 24.50 -14.07
N GLN A 244 2.24 24.39 -13.29
CA GLN A 244 2.30 23.99 -11.88
C GLN A 244 1.56 22.67 -11.63
N ARG A 245 2.12 21.86 -10.73
CA ARG A 245 1.47 20.64 -10.26
C ARG A 245 0.28 20.98 -9.36
N VAL A 246 -0.86 20.37 -9.68
CA VAL A 246 -2.05 20.37 -8.83
C VAL A 246 -2.41 18.92 -8.54
N LYS A 247 -2.36 18.51 -7.26
CA LYS A 247 -2.76 17.16 -6.87
C LYS A 247 -4.27 17.06 -6.85
N LEU A 248 -4.82 15.97 -7.37
CA LEU A 248 -6.24 15.65 -7.24
C LEU A 248 -6.38 14.69 -6.06
N ILE A 249 -7.24 15.04 -5.11
CA ILE A 249 -7.36 14.33 -3.83
C ILE A 249 -8.63 13.49 -3.80
N ASP A 250 -9.73 14.05 -4.28
CA ASP A 250 -11.03 13.41 -4.31
C ASP A 250 -11.79 13.87 -5.57
N VAL A 251 -12.40 12.91 -6.25
CA VAL A 251 -13.07 13.10 -7.55
C VAL A 251 -14.29 12.20 -7.64
N THR A 252 -15.19 12.51 -8.56
CA THR A 252 -16.38 11.70 -8.79
C THR A 252 -16.63 11.55 -10.30
N PRO A 253 -16.52 10.33 -10.85
CA PRO A 253 -16.96 10.04 -12.21
C PRO A 253 -18.45 10.41 -12.37
N GLN A 254 -18.80 11.05 -13.47
CA GLN A 254 -20.18 11.43 -13.78
C GLN A 254 -20.77 10.47 -14.82
N PRO A 255 -22.10 10.24 -14.79
CA PRO A 255 -22.78 9.48 -15.84
C PRO A 255 -22.86 10.25 -17.17
N ASP A 256 -22.68 11.58 -17.13
CA ASP A 256 -22.73 12.44 -18.30
C ASP A 256 -21.54 12.19 -19.24
N THR A 257 -21.78 12.40 -20.54
CA THR A 257 -20.74 12.37 -21.57
C THR A 257 -20.55 13.74 -22.20
N THR A 258 -19.42 13.92 -22.87
CA THR A 258 -19.06 15.18 -23.54
C THR A 258 -18.33 14.94 -24.84
N THR A 259 -18.41 15.92 -25.75
CA THR A 259 -17.61 15.98 -26.98
C THR A 259 -16.37 16.86 -26.84
N GLN A 260 -16.16 17.47 -25.67
CA GLN A 260 -14.97 18.26 -25.39
C GLN A 260 -13.72 17.38 -25.37
N ALA A 261 -12.58 17.96 -25.76
CA ALA A 261 -11.30 17.27 -25.71
C ALA A 261 -10.88 16.96 -24.26
N PRO A 262 -10.19 15.84 -23.97
CA PRO A 262 -9.75 15.53 -22.63
C PRO A 262 -8.90 16.64 -21.98
N GLY A 263 -9.12 16.88 -20.69
CA GLY A 263 -8.53 17.98 -19.93
C GLY A 263 -9.26 19.32 -20.06
N THR A 264 -10.31 19.40 -20.88
CA THR A 264 -11.15 20.60 -21.05
C THR A 264 -12.23 20.70 -19.96
N ILE A 265 -12.53 21.92 -19.52
CA ILE A 265 -13.62 22.20 -18.59
C ILE A 265 -14.98 21.99 -19.27
N VAL A 266 -15.76 21.04 -18.78
CA VAL A 266 -17.12 20.71 -19.26
C VAL A 266 -18.15 21.54 -18.54
N THR A 267 -18.06 21.61 -17.20
CA THR A 267 -18.96 22.45 -16.39
C THR A 267 -18.17 23.20 -15.33
N LYS A 268 -18.63 24.42 -15.05
CA LYS A 268 -18.13 25.23 -13.94
C LYS A 268 -19.31 25.95 -13.29
N THR A 269 -19.47 25.77 -11.98
CA THR A 269 -20.37 26.56 -11.15
C THR A 269 -19.59 27.19 -10.00
N LYS A 270 -20.27 27.81 -9.02
CA LYS A 270 -19.61 28.28 -7.79
C LYS A 270 -19.06 27.15 -6.92
N LYS A 271 -19.53 25.91 -7.12
CA LYS A 271 -19.23 24.76 -6.22
C LYS A 271 -18.76 23.51 -6.95
N SER A 272 -18.76 23.50 -8.28
CA SER A 272 -18.42 22.32 -9.08
C SER A 272 -17.52 22.70 -10.24
N LEU A 273 -16.57 21.82 -10.53
CA LEU A 273 -15.71 21.84 -11.70
C LEU A 273 -15.65 20.43 -12.27
N SER A 274 -16.17 20.24 -13.48
CA SER A 274 -16.12 18.96 -14.17
C SER A 274 -15.24 19.05 -15.42
N ILE A 275 -14.42 18.05 -15.64
CA ILE A 275 -13.40 17.99 -16.68
C ILE A 275 -13.68 16.79 -17.59
N ALA A 276 -13.47 16.98 -18.89
CA ALA A 276 -13.55 15.93 -19.88
C ALA A 276 -12.36 14.98 -19.73
N ALA A 277 -12.59 13.68 -19.78
CA ALA A 277 -11.57 12.63 -19.74
C ALA A 277 -11.67 11.76 -21.01
N ALA A 278 -10.91 10.67 -21.07
CA ALA A 278 -10.86 9.82 -22.26
C ALA A 278 -12.25 9.26 -22.59
N ASN A 279 -12.45 8.94 -23.87
CA ASN A 279 -13.69 8.37 -24.40
C ASN A 279 -14.95 9.21 -24.10
N GLY A 280 -14.80 10.54 -23.99
CA GLY A 280 -15.92 11.45 -23.74
C GLY A 280 -16.53 11.33 -22.34
N THR A 281 -15.86 10.65 -21.41
CA THR A 281 -16.31 10.54 -20.02
C THR A 281 -16.04 11.84 -19.25
N VAL A 282 -16.78 12.08 -18.17
CA VAL A 282 -16.68 13.32 -17.40
C VAL A 282 -16.35 13.02 -15.93
N ILE A 283 -15.42 13.78 -15.36
CA ILE A 283 -15.03 13.67 -13.95
C ILE A 283 -15.20 14.99 -13.22
N THR A 284 -15.84 14.98 -12.06
CA THR A 284 -15.98 16.14 -11.18
C THR A 284 -14.87 16.15 -10.14
N ILE A 285 -14.24 17.30 -9.93
CA ILE A 285 -13.21 17.47 -8.91
C ILE A 285 -13.88 17.92 -7.61
N ASN A 286 -13.69 17.15 -6.53
CA ASN A 286 -14.24 17.47 -5.21
C ASN A 286 -13.21 18.18 -4.33
N GLN A 287 -12.00 17.64 -4.28
CA GLN A 287 -10.87 18.19 -3.54
C GLN A 287 -9.57 18.14 -4.34
N LEU A 288 -8.76 19.19 -4.21
CA LEU A 288 -7.48 19.33 -4.88
C LEU A 288 -6.46 20.05 -3.98
N GLN A 289 -5.19 19.95 -4.34
CA GLN A 289 -4.10 20.65 -3.65
C GLN A 289 -3.20 21.34 -4.68
N PRO A 290 -3.32 22.68 -4.84
CA PRO A 290 -2.37 23.45 -5.63
C PRO A 290 -0.96 23.43 -5.02
N ALA A 291 0.06 23.62 -5.86
CA ALA A 291 1.44 23.72 -5.42
C ALA A 291 1.61 24.75 -4.29
N GLY A 292 2.29 24.36 -3.21
CA GLY A 292 2.55 25.22 -2.06
C GLY A 292 1.35 25.54 -1.17
N LYS A 293 0.15 24.98 -1.44
CA LYS A 293 -1.06 25.20 -0.64
C LYS A 293 -1.49 23.93 0.12
N SER A 294 -2.36 24.10 1.10
CA SER A 294 -3.09 23.00 1.74
C SER A 294 -4.12 22.39 0.78
N LYS A 295 -4.49 21.12 0.99
CA LYS A 295 -5.64 20.53 0.30
C LYS A 295 -6.90 21.34 0.62
N MET A 296 -7.77 21.52 -0.37
CA MET A 296 -8.97 22.35 -0.28
C MET A 296 -10.12 21.78 -1.10
N ALA A 297 -11.34 22.18 -0.75
CA ALA A 297 -12.51 21.90 -1.57
C ALA A 297 -12.42 22.65 -2.91
N VAL A 298 -13.02 22.09 -3.96
CA VAL A 298 -13.04 22.73 -5.28
C VAL A 298 -13.69 24.11 -5.25
N SER A 299 -14.68 24.34 -4.38
CA SER A 299 -15.32 25.65 -4.20
C SER A 299 -14.34 26.73 -3.75
N ASP A 300 -13.40 26.38 -2.87
CA ASP A 300 -12.40 27.34 -2.37
C ASP A 300 -11.38 27.67 -3.46
N TYR A 301 -10.98 26.66 -4.24
CA TYR A 301 -10.16 26.85 -5.42
C TYR A 301 -10.83 27.78 -6.43
N LEU A 302 -12.13 27.57 -6.71
CA LEU A 302 -12.91 28.38 -7.66
C LEU A 302 -13.19 29.82 -7.17
N ASN A 303 -13.19 30.07 -5.86
CA ASN A 303 -13.27 31.43 -5.32
C ASN A 303 -11.91 32.18 -5.39
N GLY A 304 -10.80 31.45 -5.48
CA GLY A 304 -9.44 31.97 -5.56
C GLY A 304 -8.81 31.75 -6.94
N ALA A 305 -7.84 30.86 -7.01
CA ALA A 305 -7.00 30.63 -8.19
C ALA A 305 -7.78 30.16 -9.44
N GLY A 306 -8.91 29.48 -9.25
CA GLY A 306 -9.78 29.00 -10.33
C GLY A 306 -10.89 29.99 -10.75
N LYS A 307 -10.90 31.22 -10.20
CA LYS A 307 -12.01 32.18 -10.41
C LYS A 307 -12.26 32.51 -11.87
N ASN A 308 -11.21 32.64 -12.67
CA ASN A 308 -11.28 33.06 -14.06
C ASN A 308 -11.32 31.88 -15.05
N LEU A 309 -11.47 30.64 -14.56
CA LEU A 309 -11.62 29.49 -15.47
C LEU A 309 -12.92 29.59 -16.28
N GLU A 310 -12.91 29.17 -17.54
CA GLU A 310 -14.08 29.24 -18.41
C GLU A 310 -14.46 27.84 -18.92
N VAL A 311 -15.76 27.60 -19.14
CA VAL A 311 -16.20 26.36 -19.79
C VAL A 311 -15.66 26.32 -21.22
N GLY A 312 -15.13 25.17 -21.64
CA GLY A 312 -14.43 25.01 -22.92
C GLY A 312 -12.93 25.34 -22.87
N GLN A 313 -12.41 25.86 -21.75
CA GLN A 313 -10.97 26.08 -21.57
C GLN A 313 -10.23 24.75 -21.33
N GLN A 314 -9.07 24.56 -21.96
CA GLN A 314 -8.13 23.51 -21.58
C GLN A 314 -7.54 23.83 -20.20
N TRP A 315 -7.87 23.03 -19.20
CA TRP A 315 -7.39 23.22 -17.83
C TRP A 315 -6.21 22.32 -17.50
N VAL A 316 -6.31 21.04 -17.86
CA VAL A 316 -5.23 20.07 -17.71
C VAL A 316 -4.33 20.16 -18.93
N THR A 317 -3.07 20.56 -18.75
CA THR A 317 -2.09 20.56 -19.82
C THR A 317 -1.33 19.24 -19.87
N LYS A 318 -0.87 18.84 -21.06
CA LYS A 318 -0.01 17.66 -21.21
C LYS A 318 1.25 17.83 -20.38
N HIS A 319 1.76 16.70 -19.88
CA HIS A 319 3.12 16.63 -19.37
C HIS A 319 4.05 16.69 -20.59
N GLU A 320 4.92 17.71 -20.65
CA GLU A 320 6.09 17.70 -21.53
C GLU A 320 7.16 16.75 -20.99
#